data_AF-A0A351HTN7-F1
#
_entry.id   AF-A0A351HTN7-F1
#
_cell.length_a   1.000
_cell.length_b   1.000
_cell.length_c   1.000
_cell.angle_alpha   90.00
_cell.angle_beta   90.00
_cell.angle_gamma   90.00
#
_symmetry.space_group_name_H-M   'P 1'
#
loop_
_entity.id
_entity.type
_entity.pdbx_description
1 polymer ?
#
loop_
_entity_poly.entity_id
_entity_poly.type
_entity_poly.pdbx_seq_one_letter_code
_entity_poly.pdbx_strand_id
1 'polypeptide(L)'
;MEIITWLVKERGLTIIMATHFLNQAFYLENASVPTRVALMNEGRIEAIGPPSTVITSDNLKDVFKIIATTGTTDEAGIHRKFIVPLKNIR
;
A
#
# COMPACT_ATOMS: atom_id res chain seq x y z
N MET A 1 -3.87 11.57 4.43
CA MET A 1 -3.42 11.26 3.06
C MET A 1 -3.93 12.26 2.03
N GLU A 2 -5.06 12.94 2.27
CA GLU A 2 -5.59 14.04 1.44
C GLU A 2 -4.54 15.07 0.97
N ILE A 3 -3.71 15.57 1.87
CA ILE A 3 -2.66 16.56 1.52
C ILE A 3 -1.67 15.98 0.50
N ILE A 4 -1.26 14.72 0.67
CA ILE A 4 -0.34 14.04 -0.28
C ILE A 4 -1.02 13.90 -1.64
N THR A 5 -2.28 13.45 -1.67
CA THR A 5 -3.08 13.37 -2.89
C THR A 5 -3.15 14.71 -3.61
N TRP A 6 -3.44 15.79 -2.89
CA TRP A 6 -3.50 17.14 -3.44
C TRP A 6 -2.15 17.62 -3.97
N LEU A 7 -1.06 17.43 -3.22
CA LEU A 7 0.29 17.81 -3.66
C LEU A 7 0.70 17.09 -4.94
N VAL A 8 0.38 15.80 -5.08
CA VAL A 8 0.72 15.05 -6.29
C VAL A 8 -0.17 15.45 -7.47
N LYS A 9 -1.50 15.46 -7.28
CA LYS A 9 -2.46 15.67 -8.38
C LYS A 9 -2.56 17.12 -8.83
N GLU A 10 -2.60 18.06 -7.88
CA GLU A 10 -2.83 19.48 -8.18
C GLU A 10 -1.53 20.29 -8.31
N ARG A 11 -0.44 19.84 -7.67
CA ARG A 11 0.86 20.54 -7.69
C ARG A 11 1.93 19.81 -8.49
N GLY A 12 1.67 18.61 -8.99
CA GLY A 12 2.63 17.83 -9.79
C GLY A 12 3.88 17.42 -9.03
N LEU A 13 3.83 17.38 -7.69
CA LEU A 13 4.99 17.05 -6.87
C LEU A 13 5.22 15.54 -6.84
N THR A 14 6.49 15.13 -6.90
CA THR A 14 6.90 13.75 -6.62
C THR A 14 7.22 13.62 -5.13
N ILE A 15 6.59 12.66 -4.47
CA ILE A 15 6.77 12.41 -3.04
C ILE A 15 7.38 11.02 -2.84
N ILE A 16 8.50 10.98 -2.12
CA ILE A 16 9.08 9.73 -1.61
C ILE A 16 8.73 9.64 -0.12
N MET A 17 8.12 8.53 0.28
CA MET A 17 7.64 8.32 1.64
C MET A 17 8.06 6.94 2.14
N ALA A 18 8.63 6.88 3.33
CA ALA A 18 8.80 5.63 4.09
C ALA A 18 7.68 5.54 5.12
N THR A 19 6.93 4.43 5.12
CA THR A 19 5.79 4.25 6.04
C THR A 19 5.68 2.81 6.53
N HIS A 20 5.21 2.65 7.77
CA HIS A 20 4.83 1.36 8.36
C HIS A 20 3.34 1.04 8.14
N PHE A 21 2.56 1.97 7.61
CA PHE A 21 1.12 1.81 7.41
C PHE A 21 0.81 1.42 5.97
N LEU A 22 0.78 0.12 5.70
CA LEU A 22 0.55 -0.45 4.36
C LEU A 22 -0.75 0.06 3.70
N ASN A 23 -1.81 0.26 4.50
CA ASN A 23 -3.08 0.79 4.00
C ASN A 23 -2.96 2.21 3.40
N GLN A 24 -1.91 2.97 3.71
CA GLN A 24 -1.68 4.27 3.07
C GLN A 24 -1.36 4.14 1.58
N ALA A 25 -0.67 3.06 1.18
CA ALA A 25 -0.40 2.80 -0.22
C ALA A 25 -1.69 2.47 -0.99
N PHE A 26 -2.56 1.64 -0.42
CA PHE A 26 -3.87 1.37 -1.01
C PHE A 26 -4.76 2.59 -1.02
N TYR A 27 -4.72 3.44 0.01
CA TYR A 27 -5.46 4.70 -0.01
C TYR A 27 -5.06 5.57 -1.22
N LEU A 28 -3.75 5.70 -1.50
CA LEU A 28 -3.27 6.50 -2.63
C LEU A 28 -3.67 5.86 -3.98
N GLU A 29 -3.57 4.54 -4.11
CA GLU A 29 -4.06 3.82 -5.29
C GLU A 29 -5.57 4.04 -5.50
N ASN A 30 -6.37 3.90 -4.44
CA ASN A 30 -7.82 4.14 -4.47
C ASN A 30 -8.17 5.59 -4.85
N ALA A 31 -7.34 6.57 -4.43
CA ALA A 31 -7.49 7.99 -4.79
C ALA A 31 -6.99 8.31 -6.23
N SER A 32 -6.63 7.29 -7.01
CA SER A 32 -6.06 7.41 -8.35
C SER A 32 -4.78 8.26 -8.39
N VAL A 33 -3.97 8.18 -7.33
CA VAL A 33 -2.63 8.77 -7.31
C VAL A 33 -1.67 7.75 -7.93
N PRO A 34 -0.81 8.15 -8.90
CA PRO A 34 0.18 7.25 -9.49
C PRO A 34 1.20 6.83 -8.43
N THR A 35 0.97 5.66 -7.84
CA THR A 35 1.69 5.19 -6.65
C THR A 35 2.46 3.93 -6.97
N ARG A 36 3.73 3.90 -6.54
CA ARG A 36 4.55 2.70 -6.51
C ARG A 36 5.05 2.48 -5.09
N VAL A 37 5.14 1.21 -4.69
CA VAL A 37 5.62 0.78 -3.38
C VAL A 37 6.83 -0.11 -3.60
N ALA A 38 7.82 0.05 -2.74
CA ALA A 38 8.92 -0.90 -2.58
C ALA A 38 8.83 -1.51 -1.19
N LEU A 39 8.81 -2.83 -1.09
CA LEU A 39 8.97 -3.53 0.19
C LEU A 39 10.44 -3.76 0.45
N MET A 40 10.89 -3.36 1.63
CA MET A 40 12.28 -3.48 2.03
C MET A 40 12.42 -4.51 3.16
N ASN A 41 13.39 -5.40 3.02
CA ASN A 41 13.77 -6.37 4.03
C ASN A 41 15.30 -6.44 4.07
N GLU A 42 15.88 -6.36 5.27
CA GLU A 42 17.34 -6.49 5.50
C GLU A 42 18.21 -5.64 4.53
N GLY A 43 17.80 -4.40 4.27
CA GLY A 43 18.53 -3.47 3.39
C GLY A 43 18.39 -3.73 1.89
N ARG A 44 17.52 -4.66 1.48
CA ARG A 44 17.22 -4.99 0.08
C ARG A 44 15.78 -4.64 -0.26
N ILE A 45 15.51 -4.39 -1.55
CA ILE A 45 14.15 -4.27 -2.09
C ILE A 45 13.72 -5.67 -2.55
N GLU A 46 12.77 -6.26 -1.85
CA GLU A 46 12.25 -7.60 -2.16
C GLU A 46 11.19 -7.55 -3.28
N ALA A 47 10.39 -6.48 -3.30
CA ALA A 47 9.35 -6.29 -4.32
C ALA A 47 9.13 -4.81 -4.60
N ILE A 48 8.87 -4.45 -5.86
CA ILE A 48 8.57 -3.08 -6.27
C ILE A 48 7.54 -3.02 -7.40
N GLY A 49 6.58 -2.10 -7.32
CA GLY A 49 5.47 -2.03 -8.27
C GLY A 49 4.24 -1.29 -7.71
N PRO A 50 3.08 -1.37 -8.40
CA PRO A 50 1.81 -0.90 -7.86
C PRO A 50 1.46 -1.56 -6.51
N PRO A 51 0.75 -0.87 -5.60
CA PRO A 51 0.42 -1.45 -4.29
C PRO A 51 -0.37 -2.76 -4.42
N SER A 52 -1.30 -2.86 -5.36
CA SER A 52 -2.08 -4.08 -5.62
C SER A 52 -1.30 -5.30 -6.12
N THR A 53 -0.10 -5.12 -6.68
CA THR A 53 0.76 -6.24 -7.11
C THR A 53 1.83 -6.56 -6.09
N VAL A 54 2.22 -5.59 -5.27
CA VAL A 54 3.31 -5.71 -4.29
C VAL A 54 2.80 -6.13 -2.92
N ILE A 55 1.65 -5.60 -2.49
CA ILE A 55 1.10 -5.87 -1.17
C ILE A 55 0.19 -7.11 -1.24
N THR A 56 0.82 -8.27 -1.39
CA THR A 56 0.17 -9.59 -1.42
C THR A 56 0.36 -10.31 -0.09
N SER A 57 -0.50 -11.30 0.21
CA SER A 57 -0.37 -12.09 1.44
C SER A 57 1.00 -12.75 1.59
N ASP A 58 1.59 -13.23 0.49
CA ASP A 58 2.91 -13.87 0.49
C ASP A 58 4.01 -12.86 0.83
N ASN A 59 4.04 -11.71 0.14
CA ASN A 59 5.03 -10.67 0.40
C ASN A 59 4.93 -10.12 1.83
N LEU A 60 3.72 -9.98 2.36
CA LEU A 60 3.50 -9.53 3.74
C LEU A 60 3.96 -10.58 4.77
N LYS A 61 3.75 -11.86 4.48
CA LYS A 61 4.26 -12.95 5.31
C LYS A 61 5.78 -12.99 5.30
N ASP A 62 6.42 -12.78 4.15
CA ASP A 62 7.87 -12.91 4.04
C ASP A 62 8.61 -11.69 4.59
N VAL A 63 8.13 -10.48 4.30
CA VAL A 63 8.77 -9.21 4.71
C VAL A 63 8.36 -8.78 6.12
N PHE A 64 7.06 -8.78 6.42
CA PHE A 64 6.54 -8.27 7.69
C PHE A 64 6.26 -9.36 8.73
N LYS A 65 6.35 -10.65 8.35
CA LYS A 65 6.03 -11.80 9.22
C LYS A 65 4.60 -11.76 9.75
N ILE A 66 3.65 -11.29 8.92
CA ILE A 66 2.23 -11.23 9.25
C ILE A 66 1.40 -12.07 8.27
N ILE A 67 0.34 -12.70 8.77
CA ILE A 67 -0.74 -13.23 7.93
C ILE A 67 -1.75 -12.10 7.75
N ALA A 68 -1.97 -11.70 6.51
CA ALA A 68 -2.92 -10.65 6.17
C ALA A 68 -3.76 -11.04 4.96
N THR A 69 -4.96 -10.48 4.90
CA THR A 69 -5.84 -10.61 3.73
C THR A 69 -6.09 -9.23 3.12
N THR A 70 -6.24 -9.20 1.80
CA THR A 70 -6.64 -8.00 1.06
C THR A 70 -8.10 -8.11 0.69
N GLY A 71 -8.87 -7.04 0.90
CA GLY A 71 -10.26 -6.96 0.51
C GLY A 71 -10.53 -5.77 -0.39
N THR A 72 -11.66 -5.83 -1.10
CA THR A 72 -12.29 -4.69 -1.75
C THR A 72 -13.64 -4.47 -1.11
N THR A 73 -13.94 -3.23 -0.73
CA THR A 73 -15.30 -2.85 -0.35
C THR A 73 -15.95 -2.08 -1.50
N ASP A 74 -17.20 -2.40 -1.75
CA ASP A 74 -18.04 -1.78 -2.78
C ASP A 74 -19.12 -0.96 -2.07
N GLU A 75 -18.69 0.08 -1.38
CA GLU A 75 -19.61 1.00 -0.70
C GLU A 75 -19.90 2.18 -1.65
N ALA A 76 -21.18 2.39 -1.95
CA ALA A 76 -21.65 3.47 -2.84
C ALA A 76 -20.99 3.49 -4.24
N GLY A 77 -20.62 2.31 -4.78
CA GLY A 77 -19.98 2.19 -6.10
C GLY A 77 -18.49 2.55 -6.14
N ILE A 78 -17.87 2.80 -4.98
CA ILE A 78 -16.44 3.09 -4.87
C ILE A 78 -15.71 1.83 -4.43
N HIS A 79 -15.00 1.19 -5.35
CA HIS A 79 -14.12 0.06 -5.05
C HIS A 79 -12.90 0.54 -4.26
N ARG A 80 -12.84 0.22 -2.96
CA ARG A 80 -11.67 0.55 -2.12
C ARG A 80 -10.94 -0.71 -1.71
N LYS A 81 -9.66 -0.80 -2.10
CA LYS A 81 -8.74 -1.84 -1.63
C LYS A 81 -8.27 -1.55 -0.21
N PHE A 82 -8.16 -2.57 0.61
CA PHE A 82 -7.63 -2.48 1.98
C PHE A 82 -6.97 -3.80 2.40
N ILE A 83 -6.14 -3.74 3.44
CA ILE A 83 -5.50 -4.88 4.08
C ILE A 83 -6.01 -5.00 5.51
N VAL A 84 -6.28 -6.23 5.92
CA VAL A 84 -6.55 -6.58 7.31
C VAL A 84 -5.48 -7.55 7.78
N PRO A 85 -4.64 -7.17 8.76
CA PRO A 85 -3.74 -8.11 9.41
C PRO A 85 -4.56 -9.03 10.31
N LEU A 86 -4.37 -10.34 10.15
CA LEU A 86 -5.12 -11.36 10.90
C LEU A 86 -4.29 -11.90 12.07
N LYS A 87 -2.99 -12.10 11.86
CA LYS A 87 -2.10 -12.70 12.86
C LYS A 87 -0.65 -12.27 12.65
N ASN A 88 0.05 -12.03 13.74
CA ASN A 88 1.52 -11.90 13.74
C ASN A 88 2.17 -13.28 13.94
N ILE A 89 3.25 -13.55 13.20
CA ILE A 89 4.00 -14.82 13.23
C ILE A 89 5.42 -14.62 13.81
N ARG A 90 5.75 -13.41 14.27
CA ARG A 90 6.95 -13.18 15.09
C ARG A 90 6.82 -13.74 16.50
#